data_AF-A0A1J3DCG5-F1
#
_entry.id   AF-A0A1J3DCG5-F1
#
_cell.length_a   1.000
_cell.length_b   1.000
_cell.length_c   1.000
_cell.angle_alpha   90.00
_cell.angle_beta   90.00
_cell.angle_gamma   90.00
#
_symmetry.space_group_name_H-M   'P 1'
#
loop_
_entity.id
_entity.type
_entity.pdbx_description
1 polymer ?
#
loop_
_entity_poly.entity_id
_entity_poly.type
_entity_poly.pdbx_seq_one_letter_code
_entity_poly.pdbx_strand_id
1 'polypeptide(L)'
;HKLTTIGLLTNSAVEMSLRQTLTAVNQPTLPSDSPIVAVNLEVSDSSPSSRINFRPRKIRKVSSDPVNPPLQITASSLSSKSTVDIALRHLQGSDEVLGTVISAHNNSPVFESSSPPFLSLARSILYQQLATKAAKCIYDR
;
A
#
# COMPACT_ATOMS: atom_id res chain seq x y z
N HIS A 1 26.27 77.83 0.57
CA HIS A 1 24.97 77.57 -0.09
C HIS A 1 24.22 76.52 0.72
N LYS A 2 23.14 76.95 1.40
CA LYS A 2 22.15 76.05 2.03
C LYS A 2 21.35 75.36 0.93
N LEU A 3 21.11 74.06 1.06
CA LEU A 3 19.87 73.42 0.59
C LEU A 3 19.47 72.33 1.57
N THR A 4 18.28 72.52 2.12
CA THR A 4 17.49 71.62 2.94
C THR A 4 16.95 70.48 2.07
N THR A 5 16.98 69.23 2.54
CA THR A 5 16.12 68.17 2.00
C THR A 5 15.59 67.30 3.15
N ILE A 6 14.27 67.28 3.15
CA ILE A 6 13.26 66.62 3.97
C ILE A 6 13.41 65.09 4.05
N GLY A 7 13.02 64.54 5.19
CA GLY A 7 13.03 63.10 5.46
C GLY A 7 11.84 62.33 4.90
N LEU A 8 11.96 61.01 4.94
CA LEU A 8 10.85 60.06 5.02
C LEU A 8 11.36 58.76 5.66
N LEU A 9 10.60 58.32 6.66
CA LEU A 9 10.77 57.08 7.40
C LEU A 9 10.49 55.87 6.50
N THR A 10 11.28 54.80 6.62
CA THR A 10 10.75 53.44 6.64
C THR A 10 11.63 52.54 7.51
N ASN A 11 10.99 51.86 8.45
CA ASN A 11 11.59 50.83 9.29
C ASN A 11 12.00 49.64 8.42
N SER A 12 13.24 49.15 8.59
CA SER A 12 13.65 47.87 8.01
C SER A 12 14.67 47.18 8.91
N ALA A 13 14.43 45.89 9.11
CA ALA A 13 15.34 44.89 9.65
C ALA A 13 15.72 45.01 11.14
N VAL A 14 14.79 44.61 12.03
CA VAL A 14 15.20 43.89 13.24
C VAL A 14 15.66 42.52 12.78
N GLU A 15 16.96 42.42 12.55
CA GLU A 15 17.69 41.18 12.41
C GLU A 15 17.57 40.40 13.73
N MET A 16 16.85 39.29 13.72
CA MET A 16 16.82 38.34 14.83
C MET A 16 17.25 36.97 14.30
N SER A 17 18.57 36.87 14.15
CA SER A 17 19.42 35.72 14.48
C SER A 17 18.66 34.49 15.00
N LEU A 18 18.32 33.56 14.09
CA LEU A 18 18.07 32.16 14.46
C LEU A 18 19.39 31.40 14.32
N ARG A 19 20.16 31.38 15.40
CA ARG A 19 21.30 30.46 15.51
C ARG A 19 20.79 29.02 15.49
N GLN A 20 21.27 28.28 14.50
CA GLN A 20 21.26 26.83 14.44
C GLN A 20 21.88 26.23 15.71
N THR A 21 21.34 25.10 16.17
CA THR A 21 22.11 24.12 16.94
C THR A 21 21.58 22.72 16.64
N LEU A 22 22.28 22.01 15.75
CA LEU A 22 22.24 20.55 15.70
C LEU A 22 23.10 20.04 16.84
N THR A 23 22.53 19.25 17.74
CA THR A 23 23.33 18.41 18.65
C THR A 23 22.68 17.04 18.74
N ALA A 24 23.34 16.07 18.13
CA ALA A 24 23.12 14.66 18.32
C ALA A 24 23.57 14.25 19.72
N VAL A 25 22.72 13.52 20.46
CA VAL A 25 23.14 12.71 21.61
C VAL A 25 22.56 11.32 21.40
N ASN A 26 23.47 10.41 21.06
CA ASN A 26 23.29 8.97 21.19
C ASN A 26 23.04 8.64 22.66
N GLN A 27 21.92 7.99 22.95
CA GLN A 27 21.84 7.07 24.09
C GLN A 27 20.79 5.97 23.80
N PRO A 28 21.18 4.69 23.69
CA PRO A 28 20.25 3.58 23.76
C PRO A 28 19.98 3.26 25.23
N THR A 29 18.74 3.47 25.69
CA THR A 29 18.29 3.00 27.00
C THR A 29 17.82 1.56 26.86
N LEU A 30 18.62 0.64 27.40
CA LEU A 30 18.29 -0.78 27.59
C LEU A 30 17.09 -0.95 28.53
N PRO A 31 16.21 -1.93 28.29
CA PRO A 31 15.51 -2.60 29.38
C PRO A 31 16.05 -4.03 29.60
N SER A 32 16.62 -4.20 30.79
CA SER A 32 16.58 -5.36 31.69
C SER A 32 16.84 -6.76 31.13
N ASP A 33 18.03 -7.26 31.43
CA ASP A 33 18.41 -8.67 31.35
C ASP A 33 17.44 -9.58 32.12
N SER A 34 16.88 -10.56 31.43
CA SER A 34 16.45 -11.82 32.02
C SER A 34 17.26 -12.92 31.34
N PRO A 35 17.91 -13.83 32.08
CA PRO A 35 18.72 -14.88 31.45
C PRO A 35 17.79 -15.86 30.74
N ILE A 36 17.78 -15.84 29.41
CA ILE A 36 17.22 -16.92 28.59
C ILE A 36 18.17 -18.10 28.76
N VAL A 37 17.80 -19.01 29.66
CA VAL A 37 18.45 -20.31 29.82
C VAL A 37 18.15 -21.14 28.58
N ALA A 38 19.19 -21.39 27.79
CA ALA A 38 19.15 -22.39 26.72
C ALA A 38 18.95 -23.77 27.35
N VAL A 39 17.71 -24.28 27.34
CA VAL A 39 17.44 -25.71 27.46
C VAL A 39 17.58 -26.30 26.06
N ASN A 40 18.73 -26.92 25.85
CA ASN A 40 18.94 -27.93 24.83
C ASN A 40 18.80 -29.31 25.53
N LEU A 41 18.28 -30.30 24.79
CA LEU A 41 17.94 -31.70 25.14
C LEU A 41 16.41 -31.89 25.15
N GLU A 42 15.78 -32.80 24.41
CA GLU A 42 16.21 -33.92 23.58
C GLU A 42 15.03 -34.26 22.66
N VAL A 43 15.35 -34.95 21.57
CA VAL A 43 14.46 -35.41 20.51
C VAL A 43 13.28 -36.23 21.05
N SER A 44 12.08 -35.98 20.52
CA SER A 44 11.04 -37.01 20.46
C SER A 44 10.47 -37.02 19.05
N ASP A 45 11.01 -37.97 18.30
CA ASP A 45 10.62 -38.40 16.99
C ASP A 45 9.18 -38.95 17.02
N SER A 46 8.32 -38.42 16.14
CA SER A 46 7.27 -39.13 15.41
C SER A 46 6.16 -38.16 14.98
N SER A 47 6.39 -37.50 13.86
CA SER A 47 5.28 -37.15 12.97
C SER A 47 5.74 -37.47 11.57
N PRO A 48 5.12 -38.43 10.87
CA PRO A 48 5.45 -38.65 9.48
C PRO A 48 5.05 -37.40 8.70
N SER A 49 6.06 -36.61 8.34
CA SER A 49 5.97 -35.62 7.28
C SER A 49 5.41 -36.33 6.06
N SER A 50 4.17 -36.01 5.69
CA SER A 50 3.53 -36.53 4.50
C SER A 50 4.20 -35.94 3.27
N ARG A 51 5.36 -36.49 2.91
CA ARG A 51 6.00 -36.21 1.62
C ARG A 51 5.07 -36.66 0.51
N ILE A 52 4.42 -35.68 -0.11
CA ILE A 52 3.59 -35.89 -1.29
C ILE A 52 4.52 -36.37 -2.41
N ASN A 53 4.49 -37.67 -2.69
CA ASN A 53 5.25 -38.23 -3.79
C ASN A 53 4.56 -37.84 -5.10
N PHE A 54 5.18 -36.94 -5.86
CA PHE A 54 4.79 -36.66 -7.25
C PHE A 54 5.18 -37.83 -8.15
N ARG A 55 4.45 -38.94 -8.04
CA ARG A 55 4.53 -40.01 -9.03
C ARG A 55 3.65 -39.61 -10.22
N PRO A 56 4.20 -39.47 -11.43
CA PRO A 56 3.38 -39.26 -12.63
C PRO A 56 2.48 -40.48 -12.82
N ARG A 57 1.19 -40.32 -12.52
CA ARG A 57 0.17 -41.35 -12.73
C ARG A 57 -0.54 -41.06 -14.04
N LYS A 58 -0.44 -41.97 -15.01
CA LYS A 58 -1.22 -41.95 -16.24
C LYS A 58 -2.71 -42.10 -15.88
N ILE A 59 -3.45 -41.00 -16.00
CA ILE A 59 -4.90 -40.95 -15.74
C ILE A 59 -5.64 -41.68 -16.86
N ARG A 60 -6.50 -42.62 -16.48
CA ARG A 60 -7.38 -43.35 -17.40
C ARG A 60 -8.54 -42.43 -17.77
N LYS A 61 -8.76 -42.25 -19.07
CA LYS A 61 -9.82 -41.40 -19.64
C LYS A 61 -11.17 -42.05 -19.32
N VAL A 62 -11.88 -41.50 -18.34
CA VAL A 62 -13.29 -41.84 -18.06
C VAL A 62 -14.16 -40.98 -18.97
N SER A 63 -15.15 -41.59 -19.61
CA SER A 63 -16.08 -40.91 -20.52
C SER A 63 -16.79 -39.77 -19.79
N SER A 64 -16.77 -38.60 -20.42
CA SER A 64 -17.48 -37.42 -19.95
C SER A 64 -18.96 -37.56 -20.29
N ASP A 65 -19.77 -37.97 -19.30
CA ASP A 65 -21.18 -37.62 -19.30
C ASP A 65 -21.31 -36.09 -19.23
N PRO A 66 -22.30 -35.47 -19.91
CA PRO A 66 -22.45 -34.02 -19.90
C PRO A 66 -22.93 -33.56 -18.52
N VAL A 67 -21.98 -33.33 -17.62
CA VAL A 67 -22.20 -32.58 -16.39
C VAL A 67 -22.56 -31.16 -16.83
N ASN A 68 -23.79 -30.73 -16.47
CA ASN A 68 -24.27 -29.37 -16.65
C ASN A 68 -23.15 -28.38 -16.33
N PRO A 69 -22.90 -27.35 -17.18
CA PRO A 69 -21.88 -26.36 -16.88
C PRO A 69 -22.18 -25.75 -15.50
N PRO A 70 -21.17 -25.57 -14.63
CA PRO A 70 -21.39 -24.89 -13.36
C PRO A 70 -22.02 -23.54 -13.67
N LEU A 71 -23.12 -23.24 -12.97
CA LEU A 71 -23.80 -21.95 -13.05
C LEU A 71 -22.75 -20.85 -12.84
N GLN A 72 -22.37 -20.18 -13.91
CA GLN A 72 -21.50 -19.02 -13.82
C GLN A 72 -22.32 -17.91 -13.18
N ILE A 73 -22.19 -17.78 -11.86
CA ILE A 73 -22.62 -16.58 -11.15
C ILE A 73 -21.68 -15.47 -11.63
N THR A 74 -22.04 -14.83 -12.73
CA THR A 74 -21.37 -13.63 -13.21
C THR A 74 -21.80 -12.48 -12.31
N ALA A 75 -21.22 -12.41 -11.11
CA ALA A 75 -21.34 -11.21 -10.31
C ALA A 75 -20.77 -10.05 -11.12
N SER A 76 -21.60 -9.06 -11.43
CA SER A 76 -21.20 -7.85 -12.13
C SER A 76 -20.06 -7.18 -11.36
N SER A 77 -19.00 -6.80 -12.07
CA SER A 77 -17.88 -6.09 -11.45
C SER A 77 -18.36 -4.77 -10.84
N LEU A 78 -18.13 -4.58 -9.54
CA LEU A 78 -18.46 -3.34 -8.83
C LEU A 78 -17.60 -2.14 -9.28
N SER A 79 -16.56 -2.42 -10.05
CA SER A 79 -15.67 -1.43 -10.66
C SER A 79 -16.22 -0.86 -11.98
N SER A 80 -17.42 -1.26 -12.42
CA SER A 80 -18.01 -0.71 -13.64
C SER A 80 -18.27 0.80 -13.51
N LYS A 81 -18.08 1.55 -14.61
CA LYS A 81 -18.21 3.03 -14.59
C LYS A 81 -19.57 3.49 -14.06
N SER A 82 -20.66 2.84 -14.45
CA SER A 82 -22.00 3.17 -13.95
C SER A 82 -22.14 2.94 -12.44
N THR A 83 -21.57 1.86 -11.90
CA THR A 83 -21.56 1.61 -10.46
C THR A 83 -20.76 2.67 -9.71
N VAL A 84 -19.60 3.06 -10.24
CA VAL A 84 -18.75 4.11 -9.66
C VAL A 84 -19.47 5.46 -9.67
N ASP A 85 -20.14 5.83 -10.76
CA ASP A 85 -20.88 7.09 -10.87
C ASP A 85 -22.06 7.17 -9.87
N ILE A 86 -22.75 6.05 -9.65
CA ILE A 86 -23.82 5.95 -8.63
C ILE A 86 -23.24 6.09 -7.23
N ALA A 87 -22.13 5.41 -6.95
CA ALA A 87 -21.46 5.49 -5.64
C ALA A 87 -20.99 6.92 -5.32
N LEU A 88 -20.36 7.61 -6.28
CA LEU A 88 -19.93 9.00 -6.10
C LEU A 88 -21.10 9.93 -5.79
N ARG A 89 -22.22 9.80 -6.52
CA ARG A 89 -23.42 10.59 -6.26
C ARG A 89 -23.99 10.34 -4.87
N HIS A 90 -24.01 9.08 -4.43
CA HIS A 90 -24.46 8.73 -3.09
C HIS A 90 -23.55 9.36 -2.03
N LEU A 91 -22.23 9.22 -2.17
CA LEU A 91 -21.25 9.80 -1.23
C LEU A 91 -21.40 11.33 -1.13
N GLN A 92 -21.62 12.02 -2.26
CA GLN A 92 -21.86 13.47 -2.27
C GLN A 92 -23.16 13.89 -1.57
N GLY A 93 -24.22 13.08 -1.67
CA GLY A 93 -25.51 13.38 -1.04
C GLY A 93 -25.60 12.95 0.43
N SER A 94 -24.80 11.97 0.86
CA SER A 94 -24.81 11.44 2.22
C SER A 94 -23.90 12.20 3.18
N ASP A 95 -22.79 12.75 2.70
CA ASP A 95 -21.79 13.45 3.52
C ASP A 95 -21.28 14.70 2.80
N GLU A 96 -21.57 15.87 3.38
CA GLU A 96 -21.18 17.17 2.85
C GLU A 96 -19.65 17.33 2.77
N VAL A 97 -18.91 16.87 3.79
CA VAL A 97 -17.44 16.98 3.82
C VAL A 97 -16.86 16.15 2.68
N LEU A 98 -17.33 14.92 2.52
CA LEU A 98 -16.90 14.06 1.43
C LEU A 98 -17.30 14.64 0.06
N GLY A 99 -18.47 15.28 -0.04
CA GLY A 99 -18.91 16.01 -1.21
C GLY A 99 -17.94 17.12 -1.64
N THR A 100 -17.44 17.92 -0.67
CA THR A 100 -16.44 18.97 -0.96
C THR A 100 -15.10 18.40 -1.43
N VAL A 101 -14.66 17.28 -0.87
CA VAL A 101 -13.40 16.63 -1.27
C VAL A 101 -13.53 16.06 -2.69
N ILE A 102 -14.66 15.42 -3.00
CA ILE A 102 -14.93 14.88 -4.33
C ILE A 102 -15.03 16.00 -5.37
N SER A 103 -15.69 17.11 -5.06
CA SER A 103 -15.81 18.24 -6.00
C SER A 103 -14.48 18.96 -6.23
N ALA A 104 -13.59 19.00 -5.23
CA ALA A 104 -12.24 19.51 -5.38
C ALA A 104 -11.37 18.61 -6.28
N HIS A 105 -11.67 17.32 -6.37
CA HIS A 105 -10.90 16.35 -7.15
C HIS A 105 -11.66 15.93 -8.43
N ASN A 106 -11.42 16.63 -9.54
CA ASN A 106 -12.12 16.45 -10.83
C ASN A 106 -11.95 15.08 -11.52
N ASN A 107 -11.21 14.15 -10.92
CA ASN A 107 -10.89 12.86 -11.51
C ASN A 107 -11.70 11.75 -10.84
N SER A 108 -12.41 10.96 -11.65
CA SER A 108 -13.07 9.73 -11.20
C SER A 108 -12.02 8.69 -10.77
N PRO A 109 -12.25 7.92 -9.70
CA PRO A 109 -11.33 6.87 -9.28
C PRO A 109 -11.17 5.82 -10.39
N VAL A 110 -9.91 5.48 -10.69
CA VAL A 110 -9.56 4.49 -11.70
C VAL A 110 -9.30 3.15 -11.02
N PHE A 111 -10.00 2.12 -11.49
CA PHE A 111 -9.88 0.76 -10.99
C PHE A 111 -9.31 -0.15 -12.08
N GLU A 112 -8.03 -0.49 -11.95
CA GLU A 112 -7.34 -1.40 -12.86
C GLU A 112 -7.76 -2.86 -12.57
N SER A 113 -8.67 -3.42 -13.37
CA SER A 113 -9.25 -4.75 -13.13
C SER A 113 -8.66 -5.87 -14.01
N SER A 114 -7.63 -5.57 -14.82
CA SER A 114 -7.22 -6.45 -15.93
C SER A 114 -6.04 -7.39 -15.65
N SER A 115 -5.43 -7.36 -14.46
CA SER A 115 -4.31 -8.27 -14.16
C SER A 115 -4.79 -9.64 -13.67
N PRO A 116 -4.23 -10.75 -14.18
CA PRO A 116 -4.43 -12.08 -13.60
C PRO A 116 -4.16 -12.11 -12.09
N PRO A 117 -4.88 -12.91 -11.28
CA PRO A 117 -4.76 -12.90 -9.83
C PRO A 117 -3.32 -13.07 -9.32
N PHE A 118 -2.56 -14.00 -9.91
CA PHE A 118 -1.15 -14.22 -9.57
C PHE A 118 -0.28 -12.97 -9.83
N LEU A 119 -0.46 -12.32 -10.98
CA LEU A 119 0.30 -11.11 -11.33
C LEU A 119 -0.09 -9.93 -10.44
N SER A 120 -1.35 -9.81 -10.06
CA SER A 120 -1.82 -8.81 -9.10
C SER A 120 -1.18 -9.01 -7.72
N LEU A 121 -1.14 -10.26 -7.24
CA LEU A 121 -0.51 -10.60 -5.98
C LEU A 121 1.00 -10.33 -6.01
N ALA A 122 1.71 -10.75 -7.05
CA ALA A 122 3.12 -10.47 -7.22
C ALA A 122 3.36 -8.95 -7.21
N ARG A 123 2.59 -8.18 -7.98
CA ARG A 123 2.70 -6.72 -7.99
C ARG A 123 2.46 -6.12 -6.59
N SER A 124 1.46 -6.59 -5.85
CA SER A 124 1.18 -6.13 -4.49
C SER A 124 2.38 -6.32 -3.55
N ILE A 125 2.98 -7.52 -3.56
CA ILE A 125 4.16 -7.84 -2.74
C ILE A 125 5.37 -7.01 -3.17
N LEU A 126 5.59 -6.80 -4.47
CA LEU A 126 6.71 -5.99 -4.96
C LEU A 126 6.56 -4.50 -4.64
N TYR A 127 5.33 -3.98 -4.58
CA TYR A 127 5.10 -2.55 -4.32
C TYR A 127 5.11 -2.21 -2.83
N GLN A 128 5.14 -3.21 -1.97
CA GLN A 128 5.30 -3.04 -0.53
C GLN A 128 6.70 -2.50 -0.22
N GLN A 129 6.74 -1.40 0.55
CA GLN A 129 7.95 -0.76 1.10
C GLN A 129 8.95 -0.23 0.06
N LEU A 130 8.53 -0.12 -1.21
CA LEU A 130 9.34 0.42 -2.29
C LEU A 130 8.69 1.68 -2.88
N ALA A 131 9.52 2.61 -3.36
CA ALA A 131 9.04 3.70 -4.20
C ALA A 131 8.45 3.13 -5.50
N THR A 132 7.39 3.76 -6.03
CA THR A 132 6.66 3.28 -7.21
C THR A 132 7.54 3.03 -8.43
N LYS A 133 8.57 3.86 -8.64
CA LYS A 133 9.55 3.68 -9.73
C LYS A 133 10.46 2.47 -9.52
N ALA A 134 10.89 2.23 -8.29
CA ALA A 134 11.73 1.08 -7.95
C ALA A 134 10.94 -0.23 -8.06
N ALA A 135 9.74 -0.27 -7.48
CA ALA A 135 8.84 -1.41 -7.57
C ALA A 135 8.51 -1.78 -9.03
N LYS A 136 8.19 -0.78 -9.86
CA LYS A 136 7.95 -0.98 -11.30
C LYS A 136 9.18 -1.56 -12.01
N CYS A 137 10.38 -1.03 -11.73
CA CYS A 137 11.60 -1.54 -12.34
C CYS A 137 11.86 -3.02 -11.99
N ILE A 138 11.55 -3.46 -10.78
CA ILE A 138 11.69 -4.86 -10.39
C ILE A 138 10.60 -5.73 -11.03
N TYR A 139 9.36 -5.24 -11.07
CA TYR A 139 8.24 -5.96 -11.69
C TYR A 139 8.42 -6.19 -13.21
N ASP A 140 9.10 -5.27 -13.89
CA ASP A 140 9.36 -5.36 -15.34
C ASP A 140 10.58 -6.24 -15.69
N ARG A 141 11.38 -6.69 -14.70
CA ARG A 141 12.56 -7.56 -14.89
C ARG A 141 12.16 -9.03 -14.93
#